data_AF-A0A2N9HJQ7-F1
#
_entry.id   AF-A0A2N9HJQ7-F1
#
_cell.length_a   1.000
_cell.length_b   1.000
_cell.length_c   1.000
_cell.angle_alpha   90.00
_cell.angle_beta   90.00
_cell.angle_gamma   90.00
#
_symmetry.space_group_name_H-M   'P 1'
#
loop_
_entity.id
_entity.type
_entity.pdbx_description
1 polymer ?
#
loop_
_entity_poly.entity_id
_entity_poly.type
_entity_poly.pdbx_seq_one_letter_code
_entity_poly.pdbx_strand_id
1 'polypeptide(L)'
;MFQDTKDDPNLIVVAFRGTHPFDPVALRTDVDLSWSELEGVGMVHSGFMKALGLQKDKGWPNEIEQGNNQKQFAYYEIRQRLRDLLQKNEKAKFILTGHSLGAALAVLFLTMLAKHDEKWLMEKLEGVYTFGQPRVGDKKMGNYMKEKLEKYKVRYLRFVYSNDIVPRVPYDDETRFFTHFGRCLYYNSFYKGKLLPEEPNKNYFSVSWAIYKYLNAVWELIRSFIIPYMMGPEYKEGWLMTMMRMIGLVIPGLADHCPQDYVNATRLGSLPPCLHQ
;
A
#
# COMPACT_ATOMS: atom_id res chain seq x y z
N MET A 1 6.30 -13.81 2.43
CA MET A 1 7.09 -13.48 3.62
C MET A 1 8.48 -14.03 3.45
N PHE A 2 9.49 -13.21 3.71
CA PHE A 2 10.90 -13.61 3.68
C PHE A 2 11.63 -12.91 4.84
N GLN A 3 12.75 -13.49 5.26
CA GLN A 3 13.63 -12.93 6.28
C GLN A 3 14.92 -12.53 5.59
N ASP A 4 15.40 -11.31 5.82
CA ASP A 4 16.71 -10.91 5.32
C ASP A 4 17.77 -11.53 6.22
N THR A 5 18.50 -12.53 5.75
CA THR A 5 19.54 -13.18 6.55
C THR A 5 20.91 -12.56 6.36
N LYS A 6 21.04 -11.52 5.51
CA LYS A 6 22.33 -10.91 5.15
C LYS A 6 22.57 -9.59 5.87
N ASP A 7 21.61 -8.68 5.82
CA ASP A 7 21.82 -7.30 6.27
C ASP A 7 21.14 -7.00 7.61
N ASP A 8 19.96 -7.60 7.86
CA ASP A 8 19.31 -7.57 9.18
C ASP A 8 18.65 -8.92 9.52
N PRO A 9 19.39 -9.87 10.13
CA PRO A 9 18.90 -11.21 10.42
C PRO A 9 17.70 -11.24 11.37
N ASN A 10 17.35 -10.13 12.01
CA ASN A 10 16.21 -10.02 12.90
C ASN A 10 14.98 -9.41 12.22
N LEU A 11 15.04 -9.02 10.95
CA LEU A 11 13.90 -8.43 10.27
C LEU A 11 13.17 -9.42 9.35
N ILE A 12 11.88 -9.60 9.61
CA ILE A 12 10.96 -10.36 8.78
C ILE A 12 10.14 -9.38 7.91
N VAL A 13 10.10 -9.62 6.60
CA VAL A 13 9.32 -8.81 5.66
C VAL A 13 8.08 -9.56 5.20
N VAL A 14 6.90 -8.99 5.50
CA VAL A 14 5.62 -9.48 5.01
C VAL A 14 5.16 -8.58 3.86
N ALA A 15 5.48 -9.01 2.65
CA ALA A 15 5.06 -8.35 1.42
C ALA A 15 3.77 -8.98 0.88
N PHE A 16 2.74 -8.15 0.71
CA PHE A 16 1.49 -8.52 0.07
C PHE A 16 1.54 -8.17 -1.42
N ARG A 17 1.24 -9.17 -2.26
CA ARG A 17 1.24 -9.01 -3.72
C ARG A 17 -0.02 -8.25 -4.15
N GLY A 18 0.17 -7.24 -4.99
CA GLY A 18 -0.93 -6.56 -5.68
C GLY A 18 -1.38 -7.25 -6.96
N THR A 19 -2.29 -6.61 -7.67
CA THR A 19 -2.85 -7.11 -8.94
C THR A 19 -1.82 -7.07 -10.07
N HIS A 20 -1.99 -7.91 -11.10
CA HIS A 20 -1.13 -7.87 -12.29
C HIS A 20 -1.40 -6.60 -13.11
N PRO A 21 -0.37 -5.93 -13.67
CA PRO A 21 -0.50 -4.66 -14.41
C PRO A 21 -1.37 -4.71 -15.69
N PHE A 22 -1.82 -5.90 -16.12
CA PHE A 22 -2.61 -6.09 -17.34
C PHE A 22 -4.04 -6.57 -17.09
N ASP A 23 -4.53 -6.46 -15.85
CA ASP A 23 -5.92 -6.78 -15.54
C ASP A 23 -6.71 -5.51 -15.14
N PRO A 24 -7.11 -4.68 -16.12
CA PRO A 24 -7.96 -3.52 -15.88
C PRO A 24 -9.38 -3.92 -15.43
N VAL A 25 -9.79 -5.17 -15.67
CA VAL A 25 -11.04 -5.72 -15.14
C VAL A 25 -10.88 -5.96 -13.64
N ALA A 26 -9.78 -6.57 -13.18
CA ALA A 26 -9.46 -6.70 -11.75
C ALA A 26 -9.29 -5.34 -11.06
N LEU A 27 -8.66 -4.34 -11.69
CA LEU A 27 -8.60 -2.99 -11.13
C LEU A 27 -9.99 -2.32 -11.00
N ARG A 28 -10.99 -2.77 -11.76
CA ARG A 28 -12.38 -2.27 -11.74
C ARG A 28 -13.34 -3.16 -10.94
N THR A 29 -13.06 -4.46 -10.79
CA THR A 29 -13.84 -5.44 -10.02
C THR A 29 -13.31 -5.59 -8.58
N ASP A 30 -12.02 -5.32 -8.32
CA ASP A 30 -11.49 -5.09 -6.97
C ASP A 30 -12.06 -3.80 -6.37
N VAL A 31 -12.58 -2.90 -7.22
CA VAL A 31 -13.42 -1.74 -6.86
C VAL A 31 -14.90 -2.17 -6.85
N ASP A 32 -15.18 -3.36 -6.30
CA ASP A 32 -16.47 -3.65 -5.71
C ASP A 32 -16.64 -2.65 -4.55
N LEU A 33 -17.19 -1.46 -4.86
CA LEU A 33 -17.45 -0.35 -3.93
C LEU A 33 -18.40 -0.74 -2.79
N SER A 34 -18.72 -2.02 -2.63
CA SER A 34 -19.40 -2.52 -1.47
C SER A 34 -18.50 -2.43 -0.25
N TRP A 35 -19.06 -1.88 0.80
CA TRP A 35 -18.44 -1.74 2.09
C TRP A 35 -19.04 -2.72 3.05
N SER A 36 -18.31 -3.07 4.09
CA SER A 36 -18.95 -3.69 5.24
C SER A 36 -18.40 -3.11 6.53
N GLU A 37 -19.27 -2.99 7.51
CA GLU A 37 -18.89 -2.53 8.82
C GLU A 37 -18.04 -3.60 9.50
N LEU A 38 -16.88 -3.18 9.98
CA LEU A 38 -16.08 -3.95 10.92
C LEU A 38 -16.39 -3.40 12.32
N GLU A 39 -17.12 -4.18 13.11
CA GLU A 39 -17.63 -3.76 14.42
C GLU A 39 -16.51 -3.19 15.30
N GLY A 40 -16.77 -2.02 15.88
CA GLY A 40 -15.81 -1.27 16.72
C GLY A 40 -14.67 -0.57 15.96
N VAL A 41 -14.53 -0.80 14.65
CA VAL A 41 -13.44 -0.25 13.83
C VAL A 41 -13.95 0.78 12.81
N GLY A 42 -14.99 0.47 12.04
CA GLY A 42 -15.51 1.34 10.98
C GLY A 42 -15.80 0.62 9.67
N MET A 43 -16.15 1.37 8.63
CA MET A 43 -16.41 0.81 7.30
C MET A 43 -15.10 0.50 6.58
N VAL A 44 -15.03 -0.71 6.00
CA VAL A 44 -13.86 -1.20 5.26
C VAL A 44 -14.31 -1.74 3.90
N HIS A 45 -13.46 -1.60 2.89
CA HIS A 45 -13.72 -2.12 1.55
C HIS A 45 -13.93 -3.64 1.55
N SER A 46 -15.10 -4.11 1.10
CA SER A 46 -15.48 -5.53 1.25
C SER A 46 -14.61 -6.46 0.39
N GLY A 47 -14.21 -6.00 -0.81
CA GLY A 47 -13.30 -6.73 -1.70
C GLY A 47 -11.98 -7.10 -1.02
N PHE A 48 -11.33 -6.13 -0.37
CA PHE A 48 -10.09 -6.37 0.39
C PHE A 48 -10.32 -7.33 1.56
N MET A 49 -11.46 -7.22 2.25
CA MET A 49 -11.81 -8.16 3.33
C MET A 49 -11.99 -9.59 2.84
N LYS A 50 -12.73 -9.79 1.75
CA LYS A 50 -12.92 -11.10 1.11
C LYS A 50 -11.58 -11.69 0.67
N ALA A 51 -10.71 -10.87 0.06
CA ALA A 51 -9.40 -11.30 -0.40
C ALA A 51 -8.47 -11.72 0.74
N LEU A 52 -8.53 -11.02 1.89
CA LEU A 52 -7.65 -11.32 3.02
C LEU A 52 -8.14 -12.50 3.86
N GLY A 53 -9.45 -12.68 4.04
CA GLY A 53 -9.94 -13.82 4.81
C GLY A 53 -11.34 -13.75 5.41
N LEU A 54 -12.18 -12.79 5.01
CA LEU A 54 -13.55 -12.69 5.50
C LEU A 54 -14.35 -13.95 5.16
N GLN A 55 -14.94 -14.57 6.18
CA GLN A 55 -15.80 -15.73 6.04
C GLN A 55 -17.25 -15.28 5.85
N LYS A 56 -17.97 -15.89 4.89
CA LYS A 56 -19.37 -15.50 4.59
C LYS A 56 -20.29 -15.63 5.81
N ASP A 57 -20.15 -16.72 6.56
CA ASP A 57 -21.09 -17.03 7.65
C ASP A 57 -20.55 -16.67 9.04
N LYS A 58 -19.22 -16.74 9.23
CA LYS A 58 -18.56 -16.54 10.53
C LYS A 58 -17.87 -15.18 10.68
N GLY A 59 -17.81 -14.38 9.61
CA GLY A 59 -17.11 -13.11 9.61
C GLY A 59 -15.60 -13.26 9.89
N TRP A 60 -15.14 -12.67 10.99
CA TRP A 60 -13.75 -12.69 11.45
C TRP A 60 -13.64 -13.34 12.84
N PRO A 61 -13.68 -14.67 12.94
CA PRO A 61 -13.44 -15.34 14.22
C PRO A 61 -12.01 -15.08 14.72
N ASN A 62 -11.79 -15.05 16.04
CA ASN A 62 -10.45 -14.82 16.58
C ASN A 62 -9.45 -15.92 16.20
N GLU A 63 -9.91 -17.17 16.11
CA GLU A 63 -9.13 -18.33 15.68
C GLU A 63 -9.97 -19.19 14.74
N ILE A 64 -9.29 -19.96 13.88
CA ILE A 64 -9.93 -20.94 13.00
C ILE A 64 -9.43 -22.33 13.38
N GLU A 65 -10.33 -23.32 13.31
CA GLU A 65 -9.89 -24.71 13.33
C GLU A 65 -9.04 -24.95 12.06
N GLN A 66 -7.91 -25.64 12.22
CA GLN A 66 -7.07 -26.07 11.10
C GLN A 66 -7.32 -27.56 10.86
N GLY A 67 -8.42 -27.88 10.17
CA GLY A 67 -8.67 -29.23 9.67
C GLY A 67 -7.99 -29.47 8.31
N ASN A 68 -7.52 -30.70 8.05
CA ASN A 68 -6.82 -31.09 6.81
C ASN A 68 -7.57 -30.80 5.50
N ASN A 69 -8.88 -30.52 5.54
CA ASN A 69 -9.74 -30.22 4.37
C ASN A 69 -10.43 -28.85 4.45
N GLN A 70 -10.02 -27.95 5.35
CA GLN A 70 -10.65 -26.64 5.49
C GLN A 70 -10.01 -25.58 4.60
N LYS A 71 -10.84 -24.64 4.14
CA LYS A 71 -10.43 -23.51 3.31
C LYS A 71 -9.39 -22.67 4.06
N GLN A 72 -8.22 -22.50 3.48
CA GLN A 72 -7.17 -21.63 4.01
C GLN A 72 -7.53 -20.15 3.79
N PHE A 73 -7.30 -19.34 4.82
CA PHE A 73 -7.56 -17.90 4.82
C PHE A 73 -6.27 -17.16 5.06
N ALA A 74 -5.91 -16.22 4.17
CA ALA A 74 -4.59 -15.59 4.14
C ALA A 74 -4.23 -14.90 5.47
N TYR A 75 -5.19 -14.21 6.10
CA TYR A 75 -4.98 -13.58 7.42
C TYR A 75 -4.46 -14.59 8.47
N TYR A 76 -5.17 -15.70 8.66
CA TYR A 76 -4.85 -16.66 9.72
C TYR A 76 -3.55 -17.40 9.44
N GLU A 77 -3.31 -17.78 8.19
CA GLU A 77 -2.07 -18.44 7.78
C GLU A 77 -0.85 -17.54 7.96
N ILE A 78 -0.94 -16.27 7.53
CA ILE A 78 0.15 -15.30 7.69
C ILE A 78 0.38 -15.02 9.18
N ARG A 79 -0.70 -14.82 9.95
CA ARG A 79 -0.63 -14.60 11.39
C ARG A 79 0.05 -15.75 12.11
N GLN A 80 -0.37 -17.00 11.84
CA GLN A 80 0.21 -18.18 12.48
C GLN A 80 1.69 -18.33 12.10
N ARG A 81 2.02 -18.20 10.81
CA ARG A 81 3.41 -18.31 10.36
C ARG A 81 4.30 -17.21 10.94
N LEU A 82 3.78 -16.00 11.14
CA LEU A 82 4.50 -14.93 11.85
C LEU A 82 4.75 -15.30 13.30
N ARG A 83 3.74 -15.86 14.00
CA ARG A 83 3.92 -16.33 15.38
C ARG A 83 5.03 -17.37 15.45
N ASP A 84 5.01 -18.36 14.56
CA ASP A 84 6.01 -19.44 14.54
C ASP A 84 7.44 -18.92 14.27
N LEU A 85 7.59 -17.94 13.38
CA LEU A 85 8.91 -17.35 13.10
C LEU A 85 9.42 -16.46 14.24
N LEU A 86 8.56 -15.64 14.83
CA LEU A 86 8.92 -14.75 15.93
C LEU A 86 9.18 -15.51 17.23
N GLN A 87 8.54 -16.67 17.44
CA GLN A 87 8.84 -17.56 18.57
C GLN A 87 10.24 -18.19 18.45
N LYS A 88 10.73 -18.44 17.23
CA LYS A 88 12.08 -18.98 17.00
C LYS A 88 13.19 -17.95 17.25
N ASN A 89 12.87 -16.67 17.16
CA ASN A 89 13.80 -15.58 17.43
C ASN A 89 13.07 -14.42 18.12
N GLU A 90 13.14 -14.37 19.45
CA GLU A 90 12.49 -13.30 20.22
C GLU A 90 13.01 -11.89 19.88
N LYS A 91 14.23 -11.76 19.36
CA LYS A 91 14.76 -10.45 18.92
C LYS A 91 14.22 -10.03 17.57
N ALA A 92 13.61 -10.95 16.82
CA ALA A 92 13.08 -10.64 15.52
C ALA A 92 11.90 -9.67 15.62
N LYS A 93 11.84 -8.77 14.65
CA LYS A 93 10.73 -7.85 14.38
C LYS A 93 10.23 -8.10 12.96
N PHE A 94 9.11 -7.49 12.61
CA PHE A 94 8.63 -7.57 11.24
C PHE A 94 8.13 -6.22 10.74
N ILE A 95 8.14 -6.10 9.41
CA ILE A 95 7.49 -4.99 8.70
C ILE A 95 6.41 -5.53 7.76
N LEU A 96 5.40 -4.70 7.52
CA LEU A 96 4.38 -4.95 6.51
C LEU A 96 4.62 -4.05 5.31
N THR A 97 4.47 -4.61 4.12
CA THR A 97 4.57 -3.83 2.89
C THR A 97 3.70 -4.39 1.78
N GLY A 98 3.44 -3.56 0.78
CA GLY A 98 2.71 -3.95 -0.41
C GLY A 98 2.65 -2.79 -1.40
N HIS A 99 2.39 -3.13 -2.65
CA HIS A 99 2.14 -2.19 -3.73
C HIS A 99 0.70 -2.37 -4.23
N SER A 100 0.01 -1.27 -4.59
CA SER A 100 -1.34 -1.33 -5.17
C SER A 100 -2.34 -2.03 -4.24
N LEU A 101 -3.13 -2.98 -4.74
CA LEU A 101 -3.97 -3.89 -3.93
C LEU A 101 -3.21 -4.51 -2.75
N GLY A 102 -1.94 -4.88 -2.94
CA GLY A 102 -1.11 -5.45 -1.88
C GLY A 102 -0.91 -4.49 -0.71
N ALA A 103 -0.80 -3.18 -1.00
CA ALA A 103 -0.74 -2.17 0.06
C ALA A 103 -2.03 -2.13 0.88
N ALA A 104 -3.20 -2.24 0.23
CA ALA A 104 -4.48 -2.30 0.92
C ALA A 104 -4.60 -3.54 1.81
N LEU A 105 -4.15 -4.69 1.32
CA LEU A 105 -4.13 -5.95 2.09
C LEU A 105 -3.17 -5.87 3.28
N ALA A 106 -2.02 -5.20 3.13
CA ALA A 106 -1.08 -4.98 4.24
C ALA A 106 -1.71 -4.14 5.36
N VAL A 107 -2.42 -3.06 4.99
CA VAL A 107 -3.17 -2.22 5.94
C VAL A 107 -4.28 -3.01 6.61
N LEU A 108 -5.03 -3.79 5.83
CA LEU A 108 -6.12 -4.57 6.39
C LEU A 108 -5.62 -5.68 7.33
N PHE A 109 -4.49 -6.31 6.99
CA PHE A 109 -3.84 -7.28 7.87
C PHE A 109 -3.47 -6.64 9.21
N LEU A 110 -2.85 -5.46 9.18
CA LEU A 110 -2.58 -4.67 10.38
C LEU A 110 -3.87 -4.38 11.18
N THR A 111 -4.94 -3.94 10.52
CA THR A 111 -6.22 -3.67 11.18
C THR A 111 -6.80 -4.91 11.85
N MET A 112 -6.69 -6.08 11.23
CA MET A 112 -7.16 -7.32 11.82
C MET A 112 -6.29 -7.80 12.98
N LEU A 113 -4.97 -7.59 12.95
CA LEU A 113 -4.11 -7.82 14.12
C LEU A 113 -4.55 -6.95 15.31
N ALA A 114 -4.83 -5.66 15.06
CA ALA A 114 -5.32 -4.76 16.10
C ALA A 114 -6.71 -5.14 16.61
N LYS A 115 -7.63 -5.55 15.71
CA LYS A 115 -8.99 -5.95 16.07
C LYS A 115 -9.03 -7.25 16.89
N HIS A 116 -8.22 -8.23 16.54
CA HIS A 116 -8.11 -9.50 17.28
C HIS A 116 -7.24 -9.38 18.55
N ASP A 117 -6.85 -8.16 18.92
CA ASP A 117 -6.02 -7.88 20.10
C ASP A 117 -4.70 -8.69 20.13
N GLU A 118 -4.05 -8.84 18.97
CA GLU A 118 -2.76 -9.53 18.81
C GLU A 118 -1.60 -8.69 19.38
N LYS A 119 -1.67 -8.35 20.67
CA LYS A 119 -0.74 -7.42 21.34
C LYS A 119 0.72 -7.78 21.11
N TRP A 120 1.05 -9.05 21.26
CA TRP A 120 2.42 -9.54 21.09
C TRP A 120 2.94 -9.33 19.66
N LEU A 121 2.12 -9.57 18.63
CA LEU A 121 2.51 -9.27 17.25
C LEU A 121 2.59 -7.76 17.01
N MET A 122 1.66 -6.98 17.56
CA MET A 122 1.69 -5.52 17.44
C MET A 122 2.94 -4.89 18.08
N GLU A 123 3.46 -5.47 19.17
CA GLU A 123 4.72 -5.05 19.82
C GLU A 123 5.97 -5.41 19.00
N LYS A 124 5.90 -6.46 18.16
CA LYS A 124 6.99 -6.87 17.27
C LYS A 124 6.94 -6.18 15.90
N LEU A 125 5.87 -5.45 15.60
CA LEU A 125 5.71 -4.72 14.35
C LEU A 125 6.54 -3.44 14.38
N GLU A 126 7.57 -3.38 13.54
CA GLU A 126 8.45 -2.21 13.46
C GLU A 126 7.88 -1.10 12.59
N GLY A 127 7.21 -1.47 11.51
CA GLY A 127 6.63 -0.48 10.60
C GLY A 127 5.83 -1.05 9.46
N VAL A 128 5.08 -0.15 8.82
CA VAL A 128 4.26 -0.41 7.65
C VAL A 128 4.62 0.61 6.58
N TYR A 129 5.07 0.10 5.44
CA TYR A 129 5.53 0.91 4.31
C TYR A 129 4.76 0.47 3.07
N THR A 130 3.88 1.33 2.58
CA THR A 130 2.99 0.99 1.47
C THR A 130 3.26 1.87 0.26
N PHE A 131 3.04 1.33 -0.94
CA PHE A 131 3.35 1.99 -2.20
C PHE A 131 2.10 2.01 -3.09
N GLY A 132 1.68 3.18 -3.57
CA GLY A 132 0.49 3.28 -4.40
C GLY A 132 -0.77 2.76 -3.70
N GLN A 133 -0.87 3.00 -2.39
CA GLN A 133 -1.93 2.44 -1.55
C GLN A 133 -3.28 3.09 -1.86
N PRO A 134 -4.31 2.34 -2.30
CA PRO A 134 -5.67 2.88 -2.43
C PRO A 134 -6.30 3.12 -1.05
N ARG A 135 -7.38 3.88 -1.00
CA ARG A 135 -8.10 4.09 0.26
C ARG A 135 -8.77 2.79 0.71
N VAL A 136 -8.61 2.43 1.99
CA VAL A 136 -8.99 1.10 2.51
C VAL A 136 -10.29 1.14 3.32
N GLY A 137 -10.54 2.23 4.05
CA GLY A 137 -11.73 2.38 4.87
C GLY A 137 -12.05 3.83 5.18
N ASP A 138 -13.01 4.02 6.08
CA ASP A 138 -13.54 5.32 6.44
C ASP A 138 -12.71 6.06 7.51
N LYS A 139 -13.16 7.26 7.87
CA LYS A 139 -12.55 8.07 8.94
C LYS A 139 -12.56 7.38 10.31
N LYS A 140 -13.56 6.54 10.60
CA LYS A 140 -13.65 5.80 11.86
C LYS A 140 -12.53 4.76 11.94
N MET A 141 -12.31 3.98 10.87
CA MET A 141 -11.18 3.06 10.73
C MET A 141 -9.85 3.83 10.80
N GLY A 142 -9.75 4.97 10.11
CA GLY A 142 -8.54 5.79 10.13
C GLY A 142 -8.17 6.29 11.53
N ASN A 143 -9.16 6.71 12.33
CA ASN A 143 -8.96 7.13 13.71
C ASN A 143 -8.60 5.95 14.62
N TYR A 144 -9.32 4.83 14.48
CA TYR A 144 -9.01 3.59 15.18
C TYR A 144 -7.54 3.18 14.94
N MET A 145 -7.09 3.20 13.69
CA MET A 145 -5.72 2.80 13.35
C MET A 145 -4.68 3.80 13.86
N LYS A 146 -4.94 5.11 13.84
CA LYS A 146 -4.03 6.11 14.41
C LYS A 146 -3.77 5.85 15.90
N GLU A 147 -4.83 5.57 16.67
CA GLU A 147 -4.72 5.24 18.10
C GLU A 147 -3.86 3.99 18.31
N LYS A 148 -4.06 2.92 17.51
CA LYS A 148 -3.28 1.69 17.64
C LYS A 148 -1.82 1.88 17.23
N LEU A 149 -1.56 2.60 16.14
CA LEU A 149 -0.20 2.90 15.70
C LEU A 149 0.56 3.72 16.75
N GLU A 150 -0.08 4.71 17.37
CA GLU A 150 0.50 5.51 18.45
C GLU A 150 0.78 4.66 19.70
N LYS A 151 -0.20 3.86 20.13
CA LYS A 151 -0.07 2.95 21.29
C LYS A 151 1.12 2.01 21.17
N TYR A 152 1.30 1.38 20.01
CA TYR A 152 2.38 0.41 19.77
C TYR A 152 3.64 1.05 19.15
N LYS A 153 3.66 2.38 18.97
CA LYS A 153 4.78 3.14 18.38
C LYS A 153 5.22 2.62 17.00
N VAL A 154 4.26 2.19 16.20
CA VAL A 154 4.49 1.61 14.87
C VAL A 154 4.66 2.73 13.85
N ARG A 155 5.75 2.72 13.09
CA ARG A 155 5.94 3.68 11.99
C ARG A 155 5.05 3.31 10.81
N TYR A 156 4.30 4.28 10.30
CA TYR A 156 3.43 4.08 9.13
C TYR A 156 3.69 5.17 8.08
N LEU A 157 4.16 4.77 6.90
CA LEU A 157 4.45 5.65 5.77
C LEU A 157 3.81 5.14 4.48
N ARG A 158 3.02 5.99 3.85
CA ARG A 158 2.48 5.75 2.51
C ARG A 158 3.34 6.48 1.48
N PHE A 159 3.85 5.76 0.50
CA PHE A 159 4.56 6.31 -0.64
C PHE A 159 3.57 6.53 -1.77
N VAL A 160 3.53 7.76 -2.29
CA VAL A 160 2.70 8.15 -3.42
C VAL A 160 3.57 8.79 -4.49
N TYR A 161 3.49 8.27 -5.71
CA TYR A 161 4.23 8.80 -6.84
C TYR A 161 3.34 9.65 -7.74
N SER A 162 3.77 10.89 -7.99
CA SER A 162 3.27 11.78 -9.04
C SER A 162 1.73 11.76 -9.16
N ASN A 163 1.19 11.45 -10.32
CA ASN A 163 -0.23 11.44 -10.61
C ASN A 163 -0.83 10.05 -10.52
N ASP A 164 -0.17 9.09 -9.83
CA ASP A 164 -0.68 7.73 -9.63
C ASP A 164 -2.17 7.73 -9.26
N ILE A 165 -2.98 7.09 -10.10
CA ILE A 165 -4.42 7.07 -9.92
C ILE A 165 -4.86 6.28 -8.68
N VAL A 166 -4.09 5.27 -8.25
CA VAL A 166 -4.54 4.28 -7.27
C VAL A 166 -4.69 4.85 -5.86
N PRO A 167 -3.75 5.66 -5.32
CA PRO A 167 -3.96 6.33 -4.03
C PRO A 167 -5.18 7.25 -3.99
N ARG A 168 -5.62 7.72 -5.15
CA ARG A 168 -6.72 8.67 -5.30
C ARG A 168 -8.07 7.98 -5.50
N VAL A 169 -8.11 6.65 -5.45
CA VAL A 169 -9.33 5.86 -5.47
C VAL A 169 -9.43 4.98 -4.22
N PRO A 170 -10.64 4.56 -3.85
CA PRO A 170 -11.95 5.11 -4.25
C PRO A 170 -12.11 6.61 -3.92
N TYR A 171 -13.06 7.29 -4.58
CA TYR A 171 -13.24 8.75 -4.46
C TYR A 171 -13.49 9.20 -3.03
N ASP A 172 -12.90 10.33 -2.66
CA ASP A 172 -13.27 11.05 -1.44
C ASP A 172 -14.45 11.97 -1.77
N ASP A 173 -15.66 11.53 -1.40
CA ASP A 173 -16.93 12.26 -1.54
C ASP A 173 -17.57 12.48 -0.16
N GLU A 174 -18.32 13.58 -0.02
CA GLU A 174 -18.88 14.11 1.23
C GLU A 174 -19.87 13.17 1.93
N THR A 175 -20.22 12.05 1.30
CA THR A 175 -21.24 11.12 1.78
C THR A 175 -20.69 9.74 2.18
N ARG A 176 -19.45 9.37 1.79
CA ARG A 176 -18.88 8.03 2.01
C ARG A 176 -17.38 7.99 2.36
N PHE A 177 -16.77 9.14 2.64
CA PHE A 177 -15.38 9.41 3.09
C PHE A 177 -14.45 8.19 3.29
N PHE A 178 -14.04 7.57 2.20
CA PHE A 178 -12.79 6.85 2.22
C PHE A 178 -11.69 7.87 2.52
N THR A 179 -10.91 7.64 3.57
CA THR A 179 -9.83 8.56 3.91
C THR A 179 -8.55 7.80 4.16
N HIS A 180 -7.45 8.44 3.78
CA HIS A 180 -6.16 7.95 4.20
C HIS A 180 -5.93 8.31 5.67
N PHE A 181 -5.11 7.50 6.33
CA PHE A 181 -4.53 7.84 7.62
C PHE A 181 -3.00 7.74 7.54
N GLY A 182 -2.33 8.29 8.56
CA GLY A 182 -0.88 8.33 8.63
C GLY A 182 -0.23 9.33 7.67
N ARG A 183 1.10 9.32 7.62
CA ARG A 183 1.91 10.27 6.85
C ARG A 183 1.98 9.85 5.37
N CYS A 184 1.83 10.81 4.46
CA CYS A 184 2.05 10.61 3.02
C CYS A 184 3.44 11.15 2.64
N LEU A 185 4.28 10.28 2.07
CA LEU A 185 5.54 10.64 1.46
C LEU A 185 5.34 10.68 -0.05
N TYR A 186 5.12 11.89 -0.56
CA TYR A 186 4.83 12.17 -1.95
C TYR A 186 6.10 12.45 -2.73
N TYR A 187 6.25 11.84 -3.91
CA TYR A 187 7.34 12.11 -4.85
C TYR A 187 6.76 12.67 -6.14
N ASN A 188 7.37 13.72 -6.70
CA ASN A 188 6.99 14.23 -8.03
C ASN A 188 7.72 13.47 -9.17
N SER A 189 7.43 13.85 -10.42
CA SER A 189 8.06 13.30 -11.64
C SER A 189 9.58 13.53 -11.76
N PHE A 190 10.17 14.28 -10.83
CA PHE A 190 11.63 14.47 -10.67
C PHE A 190 12.19 13.68 -9.48
N TYR A 191 11.41 12.77 -8.90
CA TYR A 191 11.72 12.00 -7.69
C TYR A 191 12.06 12.87 -6.46
N LYS A 192 11.58 14.12 -6.39
CA LYS A 192 11.73 14.96 -5.20
C LYS A 192 10.64 14.65 -4.19
N GLY A 193 11.04 14.16 -3.01
CA GLY A 193 10.16 13.76 -1.91
C GLY A 193 9.67 14.94 -1.07
N LYS A 194 8.40 14.90 -0.66
CA LYS A 194 7.76 15.81 0.30
C LYS A 194 6.87 15.03 1.24
N LEU A 195 6.91 15.39 2.52
CA LEU A 195 5.99 14.86 3.50
C LEU A 195 4.72 15.72 3.52
N LEU A 196 3.57 15.10 3.26
CA LEU A 196 2.28 15.77 3.19
C LEU A 196 1.25 15.03 4.07
N PRO A 197 0.23 15.73 4.58
CA PRO A 197 -0.91 15.08 5.22
C PRO A 197 -1.71 14.24 4.21
N GLU A 198 -1.83 14.74 2.97
CA GLU A 198 -2.52 14.06 1.87
C GLU A 198 -1.85 14.40 0.52
N GLU A 199 -1.95 13.49 -0.44
CA GLU A 199 -1.38 13.67 -1.77
C GLU A 199 -2.06 14.82 -2.57
N PRO A 200 -1.31 15.53 -3.44
CA PRO A 200 -1.88 16.55 -4.32
C PRO A 200 -2.93 15.94 -5.27
N ASN A 201 -3.93 16.74 -5.65
CA ASN A 201 -5.04 16.28 -6.51
C ASN A 201 -5.70 15.00 -5.94
N LYS A 202 -6.20 15.08 -4.69
CA LYS A 202 -6.78 13.95 -3.95
C LYS A 202 -7.85 13.17 -4.71
N ASN A 203 -8.55 13.84 -5.64
CA ASN A 203 -9.54 13.26 -6.52
C ASN A 203 -9.04 13.37 -7.97
N TYR A 204 -8.54 12.25 -8.51
CA TYR A 204 -7.75 12.21 -9.74
C TYR A 204 -8.39 12.92 -10.95
N PHE A 205 -9.72 12.91 -11.07
CA PHE A 205 -10.42 13.43 -12.26
C PHE A 205 -10.78 14.92 -12.18
N SER A 206 -10.14 15.68 -11.28
CA SER A 206 -10.23 17.15 -11.31
C SER A 206 -9.78 17.71 -12.67
N VAL A 207 -10.64 18.54 -13.28
CA VAL A 207 -10.40 19.13 -14.61
C VAL A 207 -9.27 20.16 -14.58
N SER A 208 -9.11 20.91 -13.48
CA SER A 208 -8.05 21.91 -13.34
C SER A 208 -6.63 21.30 -13.37
N TRP A 209 -6.50 20.03 -12.99
CA TRP A 209 -5.25 19.29 -13.03
C TRP A 209 -5.01 18.56 -14.36
N ALA A 210 -5.95 18.58 -15.31
CA ALA A 210 -5.87 17.82 -16.55
C ALA A 210 -4.62 18.18 -17.36
N ILE A 211 -4.41 19.47 -17.66
CA ILE A 211 -3.26 19.94 -18.45
C ILE A 211 -1.94 19.52 -17.79
N TYR A 212 -1.81 19.73 -16.48
CA TYR A 212 -0.61 19.37 -15.73
C TYR A 212 -0.29 17.87 -15.78
N LYS A 213 -1.32 17.00 -15.67
CA LYS A 213 -1.15 15.54 -15.77
C LYS A 213 -0.61 15.12 -17.13
N TYR A 214 -1.15 15.66 -18.23
CA TYR A 214 -0.68 15.31 -19.57
C TYR A 214 0.72 15.85 -19.86
N LEU A 215 1.04 17.08 -19.42
CA LEU A 215 2.41 17.60 -19.53
C LEU A 215 3.41 16.73 -18.75
N ASN A 216 3.04 16.26 -17.55
CA ASN A 216 3.85 15.31 -16.81
C ASN A 216 4.01 13.98 -17.56
N ALA A 217 2.94 13.42 -18.13
CA ALA A 217 3.03 12.16 -18.87
C ALA A 217 3.99 12.24 -20.06
N VAL A 218 3.96 13.36 -20.81
CA VAL A 218 4.91 13.63 -21.88
C VAL A 218 6.33 13.74 -21.34
N TRP A 219 6.52 14.48 -20.24
CA TRP A 219 7.82 14.59 -19.57
C TRP A 219 8.35 13.24 -19.08
N GLU A 220 7.52 12.40 -18.48
CA GLU A 220 7.87 11.06 -17.99
C GLU A 220 8.34 10.15 -19.12
N LEU A 221 7.64 10.18 -20.27
CA LEU A 221 8.04 9.47 -21.46
C LEU A 221 9.42 9.94 -21.95
N ILE A 222 9.65 11.25 -22.04
CA ILE A 222 10.96 11.80 -22.42
C ILE A 222 12.04 11.39 -21.41
N ARG A 223 11.76 11.54 -20.11
CA ARG A 223 12.65 11.20 -19.01
C ARG A 223 13.05 9.72 -19.03
N SER A 224 12.16 8.80 -19.44
CA SER A 224 12.45 7.37 -19.51
C SER A 224 13.68 7.03 -20.39
N PHE A 225 13.95 7.84 -21.41
CA PHE A 225 15.12 7.67 -22.30
C PHE A 225 16.37 8.39 -21.80
N ILE A 226 16.21 9.42 -20.97
CA ILE A 226 17.31 10.27 -20.50
C ILE A 226 17.89 9.75 -19.17
N ILE A 227 17.02 9.25 -18.27
CA ILE A 227 17.41 8.86 -16.91
C ILE A 227 18.59 7.87 -16.83
N PRO A 228 18.79 6.91 -17.76
CA PRO A 228 19.90 5.97 -17.65
C PRO A 228 21.26 6.64 -17.87
N TYR A 229 21.29 7.72 -18.64
CA TYR A 229 22.50 8.52 -18.88
C TYR A 229 22.79 9.50 -17.74
N MET A 230 21.76 9.95 -17.02
CA MET A 230 21.91 10.89 -15.91
C MET A 230 22.19 10.21 -14.56
N MET A 231 21.55 9.06 -14.30
CA MET A 231 21.54 8.42 -12.97
C MET A 231 22.22 7.05 -12.96
N GLY A 232 22.50 6.46 -14.13
CA GLY A 232 23.15 5.15 -14.24
C GLY A 232 22.32 4.12 -15.03
N PRO A 233 22.97 3.13 -15.67
CA PRO A 233 22.32 2.16 -16.55
C PRO A 233 21.24 1.31 -15.86
N GLU A 234 21.31 1.13 -14.54
CA GLU A 234 20.32 0.40 -13.75
C GLU A 234 18.94 1.06 -13.69
N TYR A 235 18.85 2.34 -14.05
CA TYR A 235 17.58 3.09 -14.12
C TYR A 235 16.90 2.98 -15.48
N LYS A 236 17.45 2.19 -16.42
CA LYS A 236 16.87 1.94 -17.73
C LYS A 236 15.47 1.34 -17.62
N GLU A 237 14.50 2.01 -18.23
CA GLU A 237 13.16 1.48 -18.40
C GLU A 237 13.17 0.40 -19.50
N GLY A 238 12.61 -0.76 -19.17
CA GLY A 238 12.43 -1.83 -20.14
C GLY A 238 11.25 -1.55 -21.08
N TRP A 239 11.11 -2.38 -22.12
CA TRP A 239 10.02 -2.29 -23.10
C TRP A 239 8.62 -2.16 -22.47
N LEU A 240 8.36 -2.94 -21.40
CA LEU A 240 7.08 -2.92 -20.70
C LEU A 240 6.75 -1.55 -20.13
N MET A 241 7.74 -0.89 -19.51
CA MET A 241 7.58 0.44 -18.95
C MET A 241 7.39 1.47 -20.06
N THR A 242 8.17 1.39 -21.14
CA THR A 242 7.98 2.26 -22.31
C THR A 242 6.55 2.17 -22.85
N MET A 243 6.00 0.95 -22.96
CA MET A 243 4.60 0.76 -23.36
C MET A 243 3.63 1.40 -22.35
N MET A 244 3.85 1.24 -21.05
CA MET A 244 3.03 1.88 -20.02
C MET A 244 3.11 3.41 -20.09
N ARG A 245 4.29 4.00 -20.37
CA ARG A 245 4.44 5.46 -20.61
C ARG A 245 3.63 5.92 -21.80
N MET A 246 3.58 5.14 -22.89
CA MET A 246 2.74 5.45 -24.06
C MET A 246 1.24 5.42 -23.71
N ILE A 247 0.79 4.42 -22.93
CA ILE A 247 -0.58 4.38 -22.41
C ILE A 247 -0.84 5.58 -21.48
N GLY A 248 0.18 6.00 -20.71
CA GLY A 248 0.18 7.18 -19.85
C GLY A 248 -0.13 8.48 -20.60
N LEU A 249 0.16 8.58 -21.89
CA LEU A 249 -0.23 9.75 -22.69
C LEU A 249 -1.75 9.88 -22.82
N VAL A 250 -2.50 8.80 -22.64
CA VAL A 250 -3.97 8.77 -22.61
C VAL A 250 -4.49 8.76 -21.18
N ILE A 251 -3.88 7.96 -20.30
CA ILE A 251 -4.25 7.83 -18.88
C ILE A 251 -3.01 8.05 -17.99
N PRO A 252 -2.62 9.32 -17.72
CA PRO A 252 -1.36 9.64 -17.03
C PRO A 252 -1.09 8.84 -15.76
N GLY A 253 -2.07 8.80 -14.86
CA GLY A 253 -1.93 8.14 -13.57
C GLY A 253 -1.80 6.63 -13.60
N LEU A 254 -2.02 5.96 -14.74
CA LEU A 254 -1.80 4.53 -14.85
C LEU A 254 -0.32 4.18 -15.03
N ALA A 255 0.44 5.01 -15.78
CA ALA A 255 1.88 4.83 -15.92
C ALA A 255 2.61 5.07 -14.59
N ASP A 256 2.24 6.16 -13.90
CA ASP A 256 2.79 6.55 -12.60
C ASP A 256 2.55 5.50 -11.49
N HIS A 257 1.64 4.55 -11.69
CA HIS A 257 1.38 3.45 -10.77
C HIS A 257 2.37 2.28 -10.92
N CYS A 258 3.33 2.35 -11.84
CA CYS A 258 4.24 1.23 -12.07
C CYS A 258 5.27 1.08 -10.94
N PRO A 259 5.58 -0.16 -10.49
CA PRO A 259 6.53 -0.38 -9.39
C PRO A 259 7.92 0.22 -9.60
N GLN A 260 8.38 0.32 -10.86
CA GLN A 260 9.69 0.89 -11.18
C GLN A 260 9.80 2.37 -10.74
N ASP A 261 8.73 3.14 -10.82
CA ASP A 261 8.74 4.54 -10.33
C ASP A 261 8.82 4.61 -8.81
N TYR A 262 8.17 3.69 -8.10
CA TYR A 262 8.29 3.59 -6.65
C TYR A 262 9.70 3.19 -6.22
N VAL A 263 10.34 2.26 -6.93
CA VAL A 263 11.74 1.88 -6.71
C VAL A 263 12.67 3.06 -6.99
N ASN A 264 12.46 3.79 -8.09
CA ASN A 264 13.26 4.96 -8.40
C ASN A 264 13.05 6.07 -7.36
N ALA A 265 11.82 6.29 -6.90
CA ALA A 265 11.50 7.28 -5.87
C ALA A 265 12.20 6.99 -4.55
N THR A 266 12.29 5.73 -4.12
CA THR A 266 12.99 5.35 -2.89
C THR A 266 14.51 5.37 -3.03
N ARG A 267 15.05 5.07 -4.22
CA ARG A 267 16.50 5.04 -4.47
C ARG A 267 17.10 6.42 -4.76
N LEU A 268 16.40 7.24 -5.55
CA LEU A 268 16.87 8.56 -6.00
C LEU A 268 16.36 9.69 -5.13
N GLY A 269 15.22 9.49 -4.48
CA GLY A 269 14.56 10.55 -3.76
C GLY A 269 15.16 10.80 -2.39
N SER A 270 15.43 12.07 -2.09
CA SER A 270 15.81 12.50 -0.75
C SER A 270 14.62 12.41 0.21
N LEU A 271 14.80 11.77 1.37
CA LEU A 271 13.83 11.86 2.46
C LEU A 271 13.85 13.29 3.05
N PRO A 272 12.69 13.89 3.32
CA PRO A 272 12.63 15.12 4.10
C PRO A 272 13.36 14.95 5.45
N PRO A 273 14.16 15.93 5.90
CA PRO A 273 14.93 15.84 7.15
C PRO A 273 14.08 15.48 8.39
N CYS A 274 12.78 15.79 8.36
CA CYS A 274 11.82 15.52 9.44
C CYS A 274 11.36 14.05 9.57
N LEU A 275 11.95 13.12 8.81
CA LEU A 275 11.75 11.67 8.97
C LEU A 275 12.88 10.99 9.77
N HIS A 276 13.94 11.72 10.12
CA HIS A 276 15.04 11.23 10.97
C HIS A 276 14.78 11.39 12.48
N GLN A 277 13.61 11.90 12.86
CA GLN A 277 13.11 12.02 14.25
C GLN A 277 11.93 11.07 14.44
#